data_AF-A0A5Q0GXB2-F1
#
_entry.id   AF-A0A5Q0GXB2-F1
#
_cell.length_a   1.000
_cell.length_b   1.000
_cell.length_c   1.000
_cell.angle_alpha   90.00
_cell.angle_beta   90.00
_cell.angle_gamma   90.00
#
_symmetry.space_group_name_H-M   'P 1'
#
loop_
_entity.id
_entity.type
_entity.pdbx_description
1 polymer ?
#
loop_
_entity_poly.entity_id
_entity_poly.type
_entity_poly.pdbx_seq_one_letter_code
_entity_poly.pdbx_strand_id
1 'polypeptide(L)' 'MSSEYDDISPEVWEHANKFRRALDAVRLTHRGRPVGEIRQALVKECEAEGIKPWNEVLDDAAYQVSIQTD' A
#
# COMPACT_ATOMS: atom_id res chain seq x y z
N MET A 1 -12.19 -11.72 26.01
CA MET A 1 -12.31 -10.67 24.98
C MET A 1 -11.30 -10.94 23.87
N SER A 2 -11.53 -11.98 23.07
CA SER A 2 -10.73 -12.26 21.88
C SER A 2 -11.60 -13.09 20.94
N SER A 3 -11.76 -12.65 19.69
CA SER A 3 -12.10 -13.45 18.49
C SER A 3 -13.00 -12.71 17.47
N GLU A 4 -13.13 -11.37 17.49
CA GLU A 4 -13.75 -10.65 16.35
C GLU A 4 -12.77 -10.43 15.17
N TYR A 5 -11.48 -10.73 15.36
CA TYR A 5 -10.46 -10.60 14.31
C TYR A 5 -10.11 -11.93 13.62
N ASP A 6 -10.65 -13.08 14.06
CA ASP A 6 -10.39 -14.37 13.43
C ASP A 6 -11.26 -14.62 12.17
N ASP A 7 -12.30 -13.80 11.98
CA ASP A 7 -13.20 -13.84 10.82
C ASP A 7 -12.80 -12.78 9.77
N ILE A 8 -11.50 -12.57 9.55
CA ILE A 8 -11.06 -11.77 8.40
C ILE A 8 -11.43 -12.55 7.14
N SER A 9 -12.50 -12.11 6.48
CA SER A 9 -12.96 -12.67 5.21
C SER A 9 -11.78 -12.83 4.24
N PRO A 10 -11.67 -13.97 3.53
CA PRO A 10 -10.59 -14.22 2.56
C PRO A 10 -10.40 -13.08 1.55
N GLU A 11 -11.47 -12.36 1.22
CA GLU A 11 -11.47 -11.20 0.34
C GLU A 11 -10.64 -10.02 0.89
N VAL A 12 -10.67 -9.79 2.21
CA VAL A 12 -9.86 -8.76 2.88
C VAL A 12 -8.39 -9.15 2.84
N TRP A 13 -8.08 -10.43 3.05
CA TRP A 13 -6.72 -10.97 2.93
C TRP A 13 -6.18 -10.85 1.50
N GLU A 14 -7.01 -11.12 0.49
CA GLU A 14 -6.63 -10.95 -0.90
C GLU A 14 -6.37 -9.47 -1.23
N HIS A 15 -7.25 -8.58 -0.80
CA HIS A 15 -7.09 -7.13 -0.98
C HIS A 15 -5.80 -6.62 -0.32
N ALA A 16 -5.52 -7.03 0.91
CA ALA A 16 -4.30 -6.65 1.63
C ALA A 16 -3.04 -7.20 0.95
N ASN A 17 -3.07 -8.42 0.40
CA ASN A 17 -1.95 -8.98 -0.34
C ASN A 17 -1.68 -8.25 -1.65
N LYS A 18 -2.72 -7.85 -2.39
CA LYS A 18 -2.60 -7.00 -3.59
C LYS A 18 -1.96 -5.66 -3.25
N PHE A 19 -2.42 -5.01 -2.18
CA PHE A 19 -1.83 -3.76 -1.71
C PHE A 19 -0.37 -3.92 -1.29
N ARG A 20 -0.03 -4.99 -0.58
CA ARG A 20 1.34 -5.30 -0.19
C ARG A 20 2.27 -5.44 -1.40
N ARG A 21 1.83 -6.12 -2.47
CA ARG A 21 2.61 -6.26 -3.71
C ARG A 21 2.87 -4.92 -4.37
N ALA A 22 1.83 -4.08 -4.50
CA ALA A 22 1.97 -2.73 -5.03
C ALA A 22 2.94 -1.89 -4.18
N LEU A 23 2.84 -1.96 -2.86
CA LEU A 23 3.72 -1.24 -1.94
C LEU A 23 5.18 -1.70 -2.05
N ASP A 24 5.43 -3.00 -2.13
CA ASP A 24 6.78 -3.55 -2.30
C ASP A 24 7.39 -3.13 -3.65
N ALA A 25 6.60 -3.11 -4.73
CA ALA A 25 7.05 -2.63 -6.04
C ALA A 25 7.47 -1.15 -6.00
N VAL A 26 6.66 -0.29 -5.37
CA VAL A 26 6.98 1.14 -5.22
C VAL A 26 8.19 1.34 -4.31
N ARG A 27 8.32 0.58 -3.21
CA ARG A 27 9.51 0.64 -2.34
C ARG A 27 10.80 0.33 -3.10
N LEU A 28 10.80 -0.68 -3.97
CA LEU A 28 11.99 -1.05 -4.73
C LEU A 28 12.43 0.03 -5.74
N THR A 29 11.49 0.82 -6.24
CA THR A 29 11.72 1.73 -7.38
C THR A 29 11.75 3.21 -7.00
N HIS A 30 11.07 3.60 -5.91
CA HIS A 30 10.82 5.01 -5.55
C HIS A 30 11.18 5.34 -4.08
N ARG A 31 11.90 4.46 -3.35
CA ARG A 31 12.38 4.76 -1.98
C ARG A 31 13.17 6.07 -1.96
N GLY A 32 12.89 6.91 -0.97
CA GLY A 32 13.55 8.21 -0.78
C GLY A 32 13.15 9.30 -1.79
N ARG A 33 12.18 9.04 -2.67
CA ARG A 33 11.62 10.06 -3.57
C ARG A 33 10.59 10.95 -2.86
N PRO A 34 10.21 12.11 -3.44
CA PRO A 34 9.15 12.94 -2.88
C PRO A 34 7.83 12.18 -2.74
N VAL A 35 7.11 12.45 -1.64
CA VAL A 35 5.80 11.82 -1.33
C VAL A 35 4.84 11.88 -2.52
N GLY A 36 4.79 12.99 -3.25
CA GLY A 36 3.93 13.14 -4.43
C GLY A 36 4.24 12.15 -5.56
N GLU A 37 5.53 11.87 -5.82
CA GLU A 37 5.95 10.89 -6.83
C GLU A 37 5.59 9.46 -6.37
N ILE A 38 5.87 9.15 -5.11
CA ILE A 38 5.57 7.83 -4.53
C ILE A 38 4.05 7.58 -4.52
N ARG A 39 3.24 8.58 -4.17
CA ARG A 39 1.78 8.49 -4.19
C ARG A 39 1.26 8.19 -5.60
N GLN A 40 1.78 8.87 -6.62
CA GLN A 40 1.41 8.58 -8.00
C GLN A 40 1.82 7.18 -8.44
N ALA A 41 2.99 6.70 -8.00
CA ALA A 41 3.42 5.34 -8.26
C ALA A 41 2.50 4.32 -7.57
N LEU A 42 2.14 4.54 -6.29
CA LEU A 42 1.22 3.67 -5.54
C LEU A 42 -0.15 3.59 -6.20
N VAL A 43 -0.70 4.71 -6.69
CA VAL A 43 -1.98 4.71 -7.42
C VAL A 43 -1.88 3.79 -8.64
N LYS A 44 -0.84 3.93 -9.45
CA LYS A 44 -0.65 3.12 -10.68
C LYS A 44 -0.48 1.63 -10.36
N GLU A 45 0.34 1.29 -9.36
CA GLU A 45 0.57 -0.10 -8.97
C GLU A 45 -0.69 -0.73 -8.35
N CYS A 46 -1.45 0.03 -7.55
CA CYS A 46 -2.74 -0.43 -7.02
C CYS A 46 -3.77 -0.66 -8.14
N GLU A 47 -3.84 0.23 -9.13
CA GLU A 47 -4.71 0.05 -10.30
C GLU A 47 -4.30 -1.19 -11.13
N ALA A 48 -3.01 -1.46 -11.27
CA ALA A 48 -2.50 -2.66 -11.94
C ALA A 48 -2.88 -3.96 -11.20
N GLU A 49 -2.91 -3.93 -9.87
CA GLU A 49 -3.39 -5.02 -9.01
C GLU A 49 -4.93 -5.09 -8.93
N GLY A 50 -5.64 -4.16 -9.58
CA GLY A 50 -7.11 -4.13 -9.62
C GLY A 50 -7.76 -3.68 -8.30
N ILE A 51 -7.04 -2.94 -7.46
CA ILE A 51 -7.53 -2.42 -6.19
C ILE A 51 -7.54 -0.88 -6.19
N LYS A 52 -8.45 -0.32 -5.39
CA LYS A 52 -8.51 1.12 -5.12
C LYS A 52 -8.55 1.35 -3.62
N PRO A 53 -7.38 1.44 -2.95
CA PRO A 53 -7.30 1.80 -1.55
C PRO A 53 -7.84 3.21 -1.32
N TRP A 54 -8.14 3.51 -0.05
CA TRP A 54 -8.54 4.85 0.36
C TRP A 54 -7.37 5.82 0.21
N ASN A 55 -7.66 7.09 -0.09
CA ASN A 55 -6.62 8.12 -0.27
C ASN A 55 -5.72 8.23 0.96
N GLU A 56 -6.27 8.15 2.17
CA GLU A 56 -5.51 8.21 3.42
C GLU A 56 -4.49 7.06 3.55
N VAL A 57 -4.83 5.87 3.07
CA VAL A 57 -3.92 4.71 3.05
C VAL A 57 -2.77 4.94 2.07
N LEU A 58 -3.07 5.53 0.91
CA LEU A 58 -2.05 5.89 -0.09
C LEU A 58 -1.13 7.00 0.39
N ASP A 59 -1.68 7.99 1.09
CA ASP A 59 -0.93 9.13 1.63
C ASP A 59 0.00 8.69 2.77
N ASP A 60 -0.48 7.87 3.71
CA ASP A 60 0.33 7.30 4.78
C ASP A 60 1.43 6.40 4.22
N ALA A 61 1.09 5.49 3.31
CA ALA A 61 2.07 4.61 2.67
C ALA A 61 3.12 5.41 1.88
N ALA A 62 2.73 6.46 1.16
CA ALA A 62 3.66 7.30 0.42
C ALA A 62 4.61 8.04 1.36
N TYR A 63 4.10 8.56 2.48
CA TYR A 63 4.92 9.18 3.52
C TYR A 63 5.92 8.18 4.10
N GLN A 64 5.48 6.99 4.49
CA GLN A 64 6.35 5.94 5.04
C GLN A 64 7.48 5.55 4.07
N VAL A 65 7.19 5.41 2.78
CA VAL A 65 8.22 5.09 1.76
C VAL A 65 9.17 6.27 1.52
N SER A 66 8.70 7.51 1.67
CA SER A 66 9.54 8.70 1.54
C SER A 66 10.55 8.85 2.70
N ILE A 67 10.14 8.49 3.93
CA ILE A 67 10.98 8.63 5.13
C ILE A 67 11.87 7.41 5.39
N GLN A 68 11.62 6.28 4.72
CA GLN A 68 12.50 5.11 4.75
C GLN A 68 13.83 5.45 4.05
N THR A 69 14.69 6.13 4.79
CA THR A 69 16.13 6.25 4.53
C THR A 69 16.78 5.19 5.41
N ASP A 70 17.74 4.43 4.87
CA ASP A 70 18.41 3.33 5.60
C ASP A 70 19.01 3.79 6.94
#